data_AF-A0A538B0P3-F1
#
_entry.id   AF-A0A538B0P3-F1
#
_cell.length_a   1.000
_cell.length_b   1.000
_cell.length_c   1.000
_cell.angle_alpha   90.00
_cell.angle_beta   90.00
_cell.angle_gamma   90.00
#
_symmetry.space_group_name_H-M   'P 1'
#
loop_
_entity.id
_entity.type
_entity.pdbx_description
1 polymer ?
#
loop_
_entity_poly.entity_id
_entity_poly.type
_entity_poly.pdbx_seq_one_letter_code
_entity_poly.pdbx_strand_id
1 'polypeptide(L)'
;MHDSDPTPPHHSPAQDDAVLDAMGRAVDALHRFSRHTGELVEAFDRAVARRRAGASYRELAREEPILVDFTSGPLKDLLDALSDVRRRQVRALYDDGMSMAELGRALGVTRQRVAVLLDTKGSRQED
;
A
#
# COMPACT_ATOMS: atom_id res chain seq x y z
N MET A 1 -23.94 3.90 49.54
CA MET A 1 -22.54 3.97 49.04
C MET A 1 -22.39 2.83 48.05
N HIS A 2 -22.62 3.10 46.77
CA HIS A 2 -22.38 2.16 45.68
C HIS A 2 -21.36 2.84 44.78
N ASP A 3 -20.16 2.29 44.75
CA ASP A 3 -19.12 2.62 43.78
C ASP A 3 -19.70 2.37 42.39
N SER A 4 -19.83 3.44 41.62
CA SER A 4 -20.15 3.35 40.20
C SER A 4 -18.83 3.09 39.48
N ASP A 5 -18.70 1.86 38.99
CA ASP A 5 -17.63 1.41 38.11
C ASP A 5 -17.57 2.34 36.88
N PRO A 6 -16.42 2.97 36.55
CA PRO A 6 -16.36 3.86 35.40
C PRO A 6 -16.50 3.05 34.11
N THR A 7 -17.57 3.33 33.37
CA THR A 7 -17.83 2.80 32.03
C THR A 7 -16.62 3.09 31.13
N PRO A 8 -16.07 2.09 30.41
CA PRO A 8 -14.96 2.33 29.49
C PRO A 8 -15.38 3.33 28.40
N PRO A 9 -14.47 4.21 27.94
CA PRO A 9 -14.80 5.24 26.96
C PRO A 9 -15.30 4.60 25.67
N HIS A 10 -16.58 4.84 25.35
CA HIS A 10 -17.17 4.54 24.06
C HIS A 10 -16.36 5.24 22.96
N HIS A 11 -15.60 4.46 22.17
CA HIS A 11 -14.97 4.98 20.96
C HIS A 11 -16.08 5.47 20.03
N SER A 12 -16.06 6.77 19.74
CA SER A 12 -16.98 7.40 18.81
C SER A 12 -16.91 6.72 17.44
N PRO A 13 -18.02 6.67 16.67
CA PRO A 13 -18.10 5.91 15.43
C PRO A 13 -17.04 6.35 14.41
N ALA A 14 -16.60 5.38 13.60
CA ALA A 14 -15.51 5.38 12.61
C ALA A 14 -15.62 6.40 11.45
N GLN A 15 -16.04 7.63 11.72
CA GLN A 15 -16.32 8.64 10.71
C GLN A 15 -15.06 9.39 10.23
N ASP A 16 -13.94 9.27 10.96
CA ASP A 16 -12.62 9.82 10.62
C ASP A 16 -11.49 8.81 10.90
N ASP A 17 -11.66 7.55 10.49
CA ASP A 17 -10.61 6.53 10.67
C ASP A 17 -9.61 6.57 9.50
N ALA A 18 -8.49 7.26 9.73
CA ALA A 18 -7.42 7.39 8.75
C ALA A 18 -6.87 6.03 8.28
N VAL A 19 -6.92 4.98 9.11
CA VAL A 19 -6.51 3.62 8.73
C VAL A 19 -7.49 3.05 7.71
N LEU A 20 -8.80 3.15 7.96
CA LEU A 20 -9.83 2.69 7.02
C LEU A 20 -9.74 3.43 5.68
N ASP A 21 -9.51 4.74 5.69
CA ASP A 21 -9.32 5.52 4.46
C ASP A 21 -8.12 5.03 3.64
N ALA A 22 -7.01 4.71 4.32
CA ALA A 22 -5.83 4.17 3.66
C ALA A 22 -6.07 2.77 3.10
N MET A 23 -6.81 1.94 3.82
CA MET A 23 -7.22 0.63 3.31
C MET A 23 -8.09 0.77 2.07
N GLY A 24 -9.03 1.72 2.04
CA GLY A 24 -9.84 2.03 0.85
C GLY A 24 -8.97 2.39 -0.36
N ARG A 25 -8.00 3.30 -0.18
CA ARG A 25 -7.05 3.65 -1.26
C ARG A 25 -6.17 2.47 -1.69
N ALA A 26 -5.77 1.61 -0.77
CA ALA A 26 -5.01 0.39 -1.08
C ALA A 26 -5.85 -0.62 -1.88
N VAL A 27 -7.14 -0.77 -1.56
CA VAL A 27 -8.08 -1.59 -2.34
C VAL A 27 -8.22 -1.05 -3.76
N ASP A 28 -8.38 0.26 -3.92
CA ASP A 28 -8.45 0.87 -5.26
C ASP A 28 -7.15 0.67 -6.05
N ALA A 29 -5.99 0.79 -5.38
CA ALA A 29 -4.69 0.53 -6.00
C ALA A 29 -4.53 -0.94 -6.39
N LEU A 30 -5.00 -1.89 -5.56
CA LEU A 30 -5.03 -3.32 -5.88
C LEU A 30 -5.90 -3.60 -7.10
N HIS A 31 -7.07 -2.97 -7.21
CA HIS A 31 -7.94 -3.13 -8.40
C HIS A 31 -7.26 -2.58 -9.66
N ARG A 32 -6.60 -1.41 -9.58
CA ARG A 32 -5.84 -0.87 -10.71
C ARG A 32 -4.69 -1.79 -11.11
N PHE A 33 -3.93 -2.28 -10.14
CA PHE A 33 -2.82 -3.20 -10.38
C PHE A 33 -3.32 -4.52 -10.98
N SER A 34 -4.42 -5.08 -10.47
CA SER A 34 -5.02 -6.32 -10.99
C SER A 34 -5.44 -6.18 -12.46
N ARG A 35 -6.14 -5.09 -12.82
CA ARG A 35 -6.47 -4.81 -14.24
C ARG A 35 -5.22 -4.72 -15.11
N HIS A 36 -4.22 -3.97 -14.64
CA HIS A 36 -2.97 -3.82 -15.35
C HIS A 36 -2.21 -5.15 -15.53
N THR A 37 -2.20 -6.01 -14.52
CA THR A 37 -1.59 -7.35 -14.66
C THR A 37 -2.31 -8.20 -15.70
N GLY A 38 -3.63 -8.05 -15.87
CA GLY A 38 -4.37 -8.70 -16.95
C GLY A 38 -3.91 -8.23 -18.32
N GLU A 39 -3.80 -6.91 -18.53
CA GLU A 39 -3.29 -6.33 -19.78
C GLU A 39 -1.87 -6.80 -20.10
N LEU A 40 -1.01 -6.93 -19.08
CA LEU A 40 0.36 -7.42 -19.21
C LEU A 40 0.42 -8.90 -19.61
N VAL A 41 -0.42 -9.75 -19.01
CA VAL A 41 -0.52 -11.16 -19.37
C VAL A 41 -0.93 -11.29 -20.84
N GLU A 42 -1.94 -10.56 -21.28
CA GLU A 42 -2.37 -10.59 -22.69
C GLU A 42 -1.29 -10.08 -23.64
N ALA A 43 -0.58 -9.01 -23.28
CA ALA A 43 0.52 -8.48 -24.06
C ALA A 43 1.67 -9.49 -24.20
N PHE A 44 2.01 -10.21 -23.12
CA PHE A 44 3.00 -11.27 -23.16
C PHE A 44 2.55 -12.46 -24.02
N ASP A 45 1.30 -12.88 -23.93
CA ASP A 45 0.77 -13.97 -24.75
C ASP A 45 0.83 -13.61 -26.25
N ARG A 46 0.43 -12.39 -26.62
CA ARG A 46 0.56 -11.89 -28.01
C ARG A 46 2.01 -11.84 -28.47
N ALA A 47 2.91 -11.32 -27.63
CA ALA A 47 4.34 -11.24 -27.94
C ALA A 47 4.96 -12.63 -28.16
N VAL A 48 4.63 -13.61 -27.31
CA VAL A 48 5.08 -15.00 -27.42
C VAL A 48 4.56 -15.64 -28.70
N ALA A 49 3.26 -15.49 -29.00
CA ALA A 49 2.66 -16.03 -30.22
C ALA A 49 3.36 -15.49 -31.48
N ARG A 50 3.60 -14.18 -31.53
CA ARG A 50 4.29 -13.53 -32.64
C ARG A 50 5.75 -13.92 -32.76
N ARG A 51 6.45 -14.05 -31.62
CA ARG A 51 7.84 -14.53 -31.62
C ARG A 51 7.94 -15.93 -32.20
N ARG A 52 7.00 -16.82 -31.82
CA ARG A 52 6.91 -18.19 -32.37
C ARG A 52 6.58 -18.20 -33.87
N ALA A 53 5.83 -17.23 -34.35
CA ALA A 53 5.54 -17.02 -35.77
C ALA A 53 6.71 -16.40 -36.58
N GLY A 54 7.85 -16.11 -35.93
CA GLY A 54 9.05 -15.63 -36.60
C GLY A 54 9.31 -14.13 -36.48
N ALA A 55 8.46 -13.36 -35.79
CA ALA A 55 8.68 -11.92 -35.59
C ALA A 55 10.00 -11.64 -34.86
N SER A 56 10.68 -10.57 -35.25
CA SER A 56 11.88 -10.06 -34.61
C SER A 56 11.54 -9.25 -33.36
N TYR A 57 12.48 -9.17 -32.40
CA TYR A 57 12.29 -8.34 -31.20
C TYR A 57 12.07 -6.85 -31.51
N ARG A 58 12.59 -6.35 -32.64
CA ARG A 58 12.34 -4.97 -33.10
C ARG A 58 10.89 -4.76 -33.53
N GLU A 59 10.27 -5.74 -34.16
CA GLU A 59 8.84 -5.70 -34.52
C GLU A 59 7.97 -5.83 -33.27
N LEU A 60 8.34 -6.74 -32.35
CA LEU A 60 7.65 -6.89 -31.07
C LEU A 60 7.66 -5.58 -30.27
N ALA A 61 8.82 -4.93 -30.12
CA ALA A 61 8.95 -3.68 -29.37
C ALA A 61 8.23 -2.46 -29.99
N ARG A 62 7.91 -2.50 -31.30
CA ARG A 62 7.15 -1.43 -31.96
C ARG A 62 5.65 -1.53 -31.72
N GLU A 63 5.14 -2.75 -31.65
CA GLU A 63 3.71 -3.02 -31.66
C GLU A 63 3.18 -3.36 -30.27
N GLU A 64 4.04 -3.88 -29.41
CA GLU A 64 3.74 -4.13 -28.00
C GLU A 64 4.87 -3.43 -27.23
N PRO A 65 4.59 -2.41 -26.39
CA PRO A 65 5.59 -1.84 -25.50
C PRO A 65 5.89 -2.83 -24.35
N ILE A 66 6.37 -4.04 -24.68
CA ILE A 66 6.72 -5.15 -23.78
C ILE A 66 7.94 -4.79 -22.92
N LEU A 67 8.66 -3.73 -23.30
CA LEU A 67 9.65 -3.05 -22.47
C LEU A 67 8.94 -2.21 -21.40
N VAL A 68 8.00 -2.85 -20.70
CA VAL A 68 7.19 -2.22 -19.66
C VAL A 68 8.13 -1.90 -18.51
N ASP A 69 8.23 -0.63 -18.17
CA ASP A 69 8.80 -0.23 -16.90
C ASP A 69 7.85 -0.66 -15.77
N PHE A 70 8.13 -1.81 -15.16
CA PHE A 70 7.37 -2.31 -14.01
C PHE A 70 7.55 -1.47 -12.74
N THR A 71 8.55 -0.58 -12.72
CA THR A 71 8.85 0.25 -11.54
C THR A 71 8.06 1.55 -11.51
N SER A 72 7.34 1.86 -12.58
CA SER A 72 6.40 2.98 -12.67
C SER A 72 4.95 2.50 -12.81
N GLY A 73 4.00 3.41 -12.63
CA GLY A 73 2.57 3.13 -12.82
C GLY A 73 1.94 2.27 -11.71
N PRO A 74 1.00 1.36 -12.03
CA PRO A 74 0.12 0.72 -11.04
C PRO A 74 0.80 -0.07 -9.92
N LEU A 75 2.00 -0.65 -10.17
CA LEU A 75 2.75 -1.33 -9.11
C LEU A 75 3.29 -0.33 -8.08
N LYS A 76 3.82 0.81 -8.53
CA LYS A 76 4.31 1.87 -7.66
C LYS A 76 3.16 2.44 -6.81
N ASP A 77 2.02 2.74 -7.42
CA ASP A 77 0.84 3.23 -6.72
C ASP A 77 0.39 2.27 -5.61
N LEU A 78 0.45 0.96 -5.88
CA LEU A 78 0.14 -0.07 -4.89
C LEU A 78 1.14 -0.08 -3.74
N LEU A 79 2.45 -0.04 -4.03
CA LEU A 79 3.49 -0.01 -3.00
C LEU A 79 3.38 1.23 -2.11
N ASP A 80 3.07 2.39 -2.69
CA ASP A 80 2.86 3.64 -1.95
C ASP A 80 1.61 3.54 -1.06
N ALA A 81 0.49 3.03 -1.59
CA ALA A 81 -0.75 2.87 -0.83
C ALA A 81 -0.60 1.88 0.34
N LEU A 82 0.06 0.74 0.13
CA LEU A 82 0.34 -0.23 1.20
C LEU A 82 1.31 0.34 2.25
N SER A 83 2.26 1.16 1.82
CA SER A 83 3.17 1.85 2.75
C SER A 83 2.42 2.85 3.62
N ASP A 84 1.45 3.58 3.06
CA ASP A 84 0.58 4.51 3.80
C ASP A 84 -0.31 3.78 4.81
N VAL A 85 -0.95 2.67 4.40
CA VAL A 85 -1.72 1.79 5.31
C VAL A 85 -0.86 1.39 6.49
N ARG A 86 0.34 0.86 6.22
CA ARG A 86 1.24 0.40 7.27
C ARG A 86 1.58 1.52 8.27
N ARG A 87 1.91 2.72 7.79
CA ARG A 87 2.23 3.86 8.65
C ARG A 87 1.06 4.23 9.56
N ARG A 88 -0.14 4.34 8.99
CA ARG A 88 -1.35 4.71 9.76
C ARG A 88 -1.72 3.64 10.78
N GLN A 89 -1.57 2.36 10.43
CA GLN A 89 -1.75 1.26 11.39
C GLN A 89 -0.75 1.34 12.55
N VAL A 90 0.54 1.57 12.25
CA VAL A 90 1.56 1.73 13.30
C VAL A 90 1.23 2.91 14.20
N ARG A 91 0.77 4.03 13.61
CA ARG A 91 0.38 5.22 14.35
C ARG A 91 -0.82 4.97 15.26
N ALA A 92 -1.89 4.37 14.74
CA ALA A 92 -3.07 4.02 15.51
C ALA A 92 -2.73 3.10 16.69
N LEU A 93 -1.95 2.04 16.46
CA LEU A 93 -1.53 1.13 17.53
C LEU A 93 -0.66 1.82 18.59
N TYR A 94 0.20 2.76 18.19
CA TYR A 94 1.00 3.56 19.12
C TYR A 94 0.11 4.50 19.95
N ASP A 95 -0.87 5.15 19.32
CA ASP A 95 -1.84 6.03 19.98
C ASP A 95 -2.76 5.24 20.94
N ASP A 96 -3.03 3.96 20.66
CA ASP A 96 -3.70 3.00 21.55
C ASP A 96 -2.81 2.48 22.70
N GLY A 97 -1.58 3.01 22.82
CA GLY A 97 -0.66 2.74 23.94
C GLY A 97 0.36 1.63 23.69
N MET A 98 0.42 1.04 22.49
CA MET A 98 1.44 0.04 22.18
C MET A 98 2.83 0.68 22.12
N SER A 99 3.79 0.10 22.86
CA SER A 99 5.16 0.61 22.86
C SER A 99 5.89 0.33 21.54
N MET A 100 6.92 1.13 21.25
CA MET A 100 7.85 0.91 20.12
C MET A 100 8.44 -0.51 20.10
N ALA A 101 8.63 -1.12 21.27
CA ALA A 101 9.17 -2.47 21.38
C ALA A 101 8.15 -3.54 20.98
N GLU A 102 6.89 -3.36 21.39
CA GLU A 102 5.79 -4.24 21.01
C GLU A 102 5.49 -4.13 19.51
N LEU A 103 5.42 -2.91 18.99
CA LEU A 103 5.29 -2.65 17.55
C LEU A 103 6.42 -3.30 16.75
N GLY A 104 7.66 -3.17 17.20
CA GLY A 104 8.82 -3.78 16.55
C GLY A 104 8.70 -5.31 16.48
N ARG A 105 8.26 -5.94 17.58
CA ARG A 105 8.01 -7.39 17.61
C ARG A 105 6.86 -7.80 16.69
N ALA A 106 5.72 -7.11 16.76
CA ALA A 106 4.54 -7.43 15.95
C ALA A 106 4.80 -7.30 14.44
N LEU A 107 5.59 -6.31 14.04
CA LEU A 107 5.90 -6.02 12.65
C LEU A 107 7.17 -6.73 12.14
N GLY A 108 7.89 -7.44 13.00
CA GLY A 108 9.18 -8.07 12.66
C GLY A 108 10.27 -7.06 12.26
N VAL A 109 10.25 -5.86 12.83
CA VAL A 109 11.21 -4.79 12.51
C VAL A 109 11.86 -4.19 13.76
N THR A 110 13.00 -3.52 13.57
CA THR A 110 13.71 -2.85 14.66
C THR A 110 12.96 -1.62 15.16
N ARG A 111 13.24 -1.19 16.41
CA ARG A 111 12.70 0.06 16.97
C ARG A 111 12.98 1.28 16.09
N GLN A 112 14.14 1.33 15.45
CA GLN A 112 14.50 2.40 14.50
C GLN A 112 13.56 2.43 13.29
N ARG A 113 13.19 1.27 12.74
CA ARG A 113 12.22 1.20 11.63
C ARG A 113 10.82 1.59 12.09
N VAL A 114 10.43 1.26 13.32
CA VAL A 114 9.16 1.75 13.90
C VAL A 114 9.19 3.28 14.05
N ALA A 115 10.30 3.85 14.54
CA ALA A 115 10.45 5.29 14.63
C ALA A 115 10.28 5.97 13.26
N VAL A 116 10.89 5.45 12.19
CA VAL A 116 10.70 5.96 10.82
C VAL A 116 9.23 5.89 10.36
N LEU A 117 8.50 4.82 10.71
CA LEU A 117 7.08 4.68 10.39
C LEU A 117 6.21 5.71 11.13
N LEU A 118 6.66 6.17 12.31
CA LEU A 118 5.97 7.15 13.14
C LEU A 118 6.40 8.61 12.89
N ASP A 119 7.63 8.83 12.38
CA ASP A 119 8.25 10.15 12.20
C ASP A 119 7.75 10.91 10.96
N THR A 120 6.70 10.43 10.30
CA THR A 120 6.08 11.19 9.21
C THR A 120 5.15 12.26 9.81
N LYS A 121 5.73 13.27 10.48
CA LYS A 121 5.10 14.59 10.54
C LYS A 121 4.90 15.04 9.10
N GLY A 122 3.67 15.43 8.76
CA GLY A 122 3.25 15.76 7.40
C GLY A 122 4.31 16.55 6.65
N SER A 123 4.62 16.08 5.44
CA SER A 123 5.20 16.93 4.42
C SER A 123 4.29 18.16 4.30
N ARG A 124 4.78 19.26 4.88
CA ARG A 124 4.38 20.65 4.69
C ARG A 124 3.34 20.85 3.59
N GLN A 125 2.15 21.23 4.04
CA GLN A 125 1.39 22.30 3.41
C GLN A 125 2.32 23.53 3.39
N GLU A 126 2.91 23.83 2.23
CA GLU A 126 3.59 25.10 1.93
C GLU A 126 2.80 25.75 0.79
N ASP A 127 2.05 26.80 1.18
CA ASP A 127 1.49 27.95 0.46
C ASP A 127 1.08 27.84 -1.03
#